data_AF-A0A4Q3UJ24-F1
#
_entry.id   AF-A0A4Q3UJ24-F1
#
_cell.length_a   1.000
_cell.length_b   1.000
_cell.length_c   1.000
_cell.angle_alpha   90.00
_cell.angle_beta   90.00
_cell.angle_gamma   90.00
#
_symmetry.space_group_name_H-M   'P 1'
#
loop_
_entity.id
_entity.type
_entity.pdbx_description
1 polymer ?
#
loop_
_entity_poly.entity_id
_entity_poly.type
_entity_poly.pdbx_seq_one_letter_code
_entity_poly.pdbx_strand_id
1 'polypeptide(L)'
;MNAFTTLYKRLLTLDPSAPPPLFPPARPFFGDTIEVGVDAPSQSGLSLRGGWGESGSEPAVPLPLPPLQDEPLEEGVLTFTASGPNTAGIVTELFLQPLASRNRRTYLERYRHLAFTGFPLGSAESYPVSPGWYACAYRFVNANTGEATAIAELGIVRAE
;
A
#
# COMPACT_ATOMS: atom_id res chain seq x y z
N MET A 1 -24.56 -2.22 18.11
CA MET A 1 -25.52 -2.72 17.09
C MET A 1 -24.71 -3.05 15.85
N ASN A 2 -24.80 -4.28 15.32
CA ASN A 2 -23.93 -4.70 14.20
C ASN A 2 -24.56 -4.35 12.84
N ALA A 3 -23.75 -4.31 11.77
CA ALA A 3 -24.21 -3.94 10.43
C ALA A 3 -25.39 -4.82 9.94
N PHE A 4 -25.39 -6.10 10.33
CA PHE A 4 -26.47 -7.04 10.05
C PHE A 4 -27.81 -6.60 10.68
N THR A 5 -27.80 -6.14 11.94
CA THR A 5 -29.02 -5.64 12.61
C THR A 5 -29.56 -4.38 11.91
N THR A 6 -28.68 -3.53 11.40
CA THR A 6 -29.06 -2.29 10.71
C THR A 6 -29.67 -2.56 9.33
N LEU A 7 -29.06 -3.46 8.55
CA LEU A 7 -29.60 -3.88 7.25
C LEU A 7 -30.94 -4.60 7.38
N TYR A 8 -31.09 -5.48 8.37
CA TYR A 8 -32.36 -6.17 8.60
C TYR A 8 -33.49 -5.21 8.99
N LYS A 9 -33.20 -4.19 9.81
CA LYS A 9 -34.16 -3.13 10.11
C LYS A 9 -34.56 -2.33 8.87
N ARG A 10 -33.60 -2.02 7.99
CA ARG A 10 -33.86 -1.38 6.69
C ARG A 10 -34.77 -2.23 5.80
N LEU A 11 -34.56 -3.55 5.76
CA LEU A 11 -35.41 -4.48 5.01
C LEU A 11 -36.85 -4.49 5.53
N LEU A 12 -37.05 -4.59 6.84
CA LEU A 12 -38.38 -4.55 7.46
C LEU A 12 -39.11 -3.22 7.24
N THR A 13 -38.38 -2.15 6.96
CA THR A 13 -38.97 -0.83 6.62
C THR A 13 -39.50 -0.80 5.19
N LEU A 14 -38.90 -1.59 4.29
CA LEU A 14 -39.31 -1.69 2.87
C LEU A 14 -40.37 -2.77 2.65
N ASP A 15 -40.27 -3.87 3.39
CA ASP A 15 -41.22 -4.97 3.38
C ASP A 15 -41.38 -5.53 4.80
N PRO A 16 -42.46 -5.17 5.51
CA PRO A 16 -42.70 -5.64 6.87
C PRO A 16 -43.05 -7.13 6.94
N SER A 17 -43.34 -7.77 5.80
CA SER A 17 -43.63 -9.20 5.71
C SER A 17 -42.40 -10.04 5.32
N ALA A 18 -41.25 -9.40 5.09
CA ALA A 18 -40.02 -10.08 4.72
C ALA A 18 -39.61 -11.08 5.81
N PRO A 19 -39.39 -12.37 5.47
CA PRO A 19 -38.98 -13.36 6.45
C PRO A 19 -37.59 -13.02 6.99
N PRO A 20 -37.31 -13.27 8.29
CA PRO A 20 -35.98 -13.10 8.83
C PRO A 20 -34.99 -13.94 8.02
N PRO A 21 -33.83 -13.39 7.64
CA PRO A 21 -32.80 -14.16 6.96
C PRO A 21 -32.36 -15.30 7.88
N LEU A 22 -32.67 -16.54 7.49
CA LEU A 22 -32.40 -17.75 8.26
C LEU A 22 -30.93 -18.15 8.22
N PHE A 23 -30.17 -17.59 7.28
CA PHE A 23 -28.75 -17.83 7.10
C PHE A 23 -28.00 -16.51 7.10
N PRO A 24 -26.77 -16.46 7.64
CA PRO A 24 -25.89 -15.34 7.37
C PRO A 24 -25.72 -15.17 5.84
N PRO A 25 -25.37 -13.97 5.35
CA PRO A 25 -25.08 -13.79 3.93
C PRO A 25 -24.12 -14.88 3.46
N ALA A 26 -24.45 -15.52 2.33
CA ALA A 26 -23.73 -16.70 1.82
C ALA A 26 -22.26 -16.43 1.49
N ARG A 27 -21.84 -15.16 1.52
CA ARG A 27 -20.47 -14.72 1.36
C ARG A 27 -20.12 -13.77 2.51
N PRO A 28 -19.01 -13.97 3.23
CA PRO A 28 -18.44 -12.92 4.05
C PRO A 28 -18.22 -11.67 3.17
N PHE A 29 -18.44 -10.48 3.73
CA PHE A 29 -17.99 -9.23 3.09
C PHE A 29 -16.46 -9.04 3.21
N PHE A 30 -15.76 -10.08 3.68
CA PHE A 30 -14.32 -10.15 3.85
C PHE A 30 -13.78 -11.13 2.81
N GLY A 31 -12.86 -10.67 1.96
CA GLY A 31 -12.43 -11.42 0.79
C GLY A 31 -11.04 -12.00 0.93
N ASP A 32 -10.04 -11.18 1.25
CA ASP A 32 -8.65 -11.59 1.03
C ASP A 32 -7.74 -11.12 2.15
N THR A 33 -6.75 -11.95 2.46
CA THR A 33 -5.62 -11.55 3.30
C THR A 33 -4.66 -10.79 2.40
N ILE A 34 -4.42 -9.52 2.72
CA ILE A 34 -3.31 -8.78 2.13
C ILE A 34 -2.07 -9.10 2.96
N GLU A 35 -0.96 -9.42 2.31
CA GLU A 35 0.35 -9.52 2.92
C GLU A 35 1.20 -8.34 2.45
N VAL A 36 2.15 -7.92 3.28
CA VAL A 36 3.10 -6.86 2.94
C VAL A 36 4.52 -7.41 3.02
N GLY A 37 5.27 -7.20 1.95
CA GLY A 37 6.68 -7.51 1.83
C GLY A 37 7.49 -6.27 1.44
N VAL A 38 8.81 -6.43 1.47
CA VAL A 38 9.78 -5.42 1.04
C VAL A 38 10.48 -6.02 -0.17
N ASP A 39 10.48 -5.31 -1.29
CA ASP A 39 11.27 -5.71 -2.47
C ASP A 39 12.62 -5.01 -2.48
N ALA A 40 13.62 -5.70 -3.03
CA ALA A 40 14.89 -5.04 -3.34
C ALA A 40 14.65 -3.97 -4.43
N PRO A 41 15.28 -2.79 -4.34
CA PRO A 41 15.12 -1.76 -5.37
C PRO A 41 15.51 -2.34 -6.73
N SER A 42 14.60 -2.24 -7.69
CA SER A 42 14.81 -2.72 -9.06
C SER A 42 15.89 -1.87 -9.73
N GLN A 43 17.16 -2.26 -9.57
CA GLN A 43 18.30 -1.62 -10.23
C GLN A 43 18.19 -1.84 -11.74
N SER A 44 17.63 -0.85 -12.43
CA SER A 44 17.43 -0.86 -13.88
C SER A 44 18.34 0.18 -14.53
N GLY A 45 19.52 -0.26 -14.97
CA GLY A 45 20.41 0.43 -15.91
C GLY A 45 21.49 1.31 -15.23
N LEU A 46 22.77 1.30 -15.59
CA LEU A 46 23.49 0.74 -16.73
C LEU A 46 24.96 0.58 -16.28
N SER A 47 25.50 -0.63 -16.35
CA SER A 47 26.95 -0.82 -16.43
C SER A 47 27.39 -0.55 -17.87
N LEU A 48 28.46 0.22 -18.10
CA LEU A 48 29.43 -0.01 -19.19
C LEU A 48 30.69 0.90 -19.09
N ARG A 49 31.82 0.23 -18.84
CA ARG A 49 33.15 0.37 -19.47
C ARG A 49 33.88 1.73 -19.51
N GLY A 50 34.96 1.79 -18.73
CA GLY A 50 36.33 1.63 -19.25
C GLY A 50 37.12 2.90 -19.62
N GLY A 51 38.37 2.96 -19.15
CA GLY A 51 39.44 3.77 -19.76
C GLY A 51 40.39 4.46 -18.78
N TRP A 52 41.56 3.87 -18.55
CA TRP A 52 42.72 4.53 -17.91
C TRP A 52 43.62 5.14 -18.99
N GLY A 53 44.11 6.37 -18.78
CA GLY A 53 45.07 7.11 -19.63
C GLY A 53 44.50 8.47 -20.07
N GLU A 54 45.19 9.61 -20.07
CA GLU A 54 46.61 9.94 -20.08
C GLU A 54 46.87 11.31 -19.41
N SER A 55 48.16 11.63 -19.20
CA SER A 55 48.66 12.84 -18.55
C SER A 55 48.59 14.08 -19.44
N GLY A 56 48.25 15.23 -18.85
CA GLY A 56 48.40 16.55 -19.47
C GLY A 56 48.23 17.64 -18.43
N SER A 57 49.30 18.39 -18.15
CA SER A 57 49.30 19.53 -17.23
C SER A 57 48.79 20.79 -17.94
N GLU A 58 47.54 21.17 -17.70
CA GLU A 58 46.97 22.49 -18.04
C GLU A 58 46.76 23.33 -16.77
N PRO A 59 46.95 24.66 -16.82
CA PRO A 59 46.73 25.54 -15.68
C PRO A 59 45.24 25.57 -15.31
N ALA A 60 44.96 25.44 -14.01
CA ALA A 60 43.62 25.28 -13.45
C ALA A 60 42.69 26.46 -13.77
N VAL A 61 41.90 26.32 -14.82
CA VAL A 61 40.59 26.99 -14.93
C VAL A 61 39.74 26.45 -13.78
N PRO A 62 39.04 27.28 -12.98
CA PRO A 62 38.10 26.76 -12.00
C PRO A 62 37.06 25.95 -12.77
N LEU A 63 37.06 24.64 -12.55
CA LEU A 63 36.07 23.76 -13.16
C LEU A 63 34.68 24.32 -12.83
N PRO A 64 33.77 24.46 -13.80
CA PRO A 64 32.37 24.71 -13.48
C PRO A 64 31.96 23.64 -12.48
N LEU A 65 31.34 24.08 -11.37
CA LEU A 65 30.81 23.16 -10.37
C LEU A 65 30.08 22.04 -11.11
N PRO A 66 30.34 20.76 -10.81
CA PRO A 66 29.52 19.70 -11.38
C PRO A 66 28.06 20.07 -11.10
N PRO A 67 27.14 19.85 -12.06
CA PRO A 67 25.72 20.00 -11.75
C PRO A 67 25.48 19.23 -10.45
N LEU A 68 24.75 19.84 -9.50
CA LEU A 68 24.26 19.12 -8.32
C LEU A 68 23.66 17.83 -8.85
N GLN A 69 24.40 16.74 -8.69
CA GLN A 69 23.88 15.41 -8.93
C GLN A 69 22.86 15.29 -7.83
N ASP A 70 21.58 15.40 -8.18
CA ASP A 70 20.50 14.94 -7.32
C ASP A 70 20.78 13.43 -7.14
N GLU A 71 21.62 13.10 -6.18
CA GLU A 71 21.89 11.72 -5.79
C GLU A 71 20.51 11.11 -5.55
N PRO A 72 20.14 10.02 -6.25
CA PRO A 72 18.84 9.41 -6.05
C PRO A 72 18.75 9.07 -4.57
N LEU A 73 17.83 9.72 -3.86
CA LEU A 73 17.48 9.33 -2.49
C LEU A 73 17.13 7.86 -2.61
N GLU A 74 17.91 6.97 -2.00
CA GLU A 74 17.63 5.53 -2.08
C GLU A 74 16.17 5.33 -1.65
N GLU A 75 15.31 4.97 -2.59
CA GLU A 75 13.90 4.78 -2.35
C GLU A 75 13.71 3.34 -1.87
N GLY A 76 13.10 3.18 -0.71
CA GLY A 76 12.63 1.87 -0.27
C GLY A 76 11.35 1.50 -1.00
N VAL A 77 11.11 0.20 -1.18
CA VAL A 77 9.92 -0.30 -1.88
C VAL A 77 9.08 -1.17 -0.96
N LEU A 78 7.80 -0.83 -0.84
CA LEU A 78 6.80 -1.66 -0.16
C LEU A 78 5.94 -2.38 -1.19
N THR A 79 5.91 -3.72 -1.13
CA THR A 79 5.11 -4.57 -2.03
C THR A 79 3.94 -5.16 -1.26
N PHE A 80 2.72 -4.90 -1.72
CA PHE A 80 1.49 -5.47 -1.17
C PHE A 80 1.01 -6.60 -2.06
N THR A 81 0.79 -7.78 -1.49
CA THR A 81 0.33 -8.97 -2.21
C THR A 81 -1.03 -9.38 -1.68
N ALA A 82 -2.01 -9.52 -2.56
CA ALA A 82 -3.32 -10.04 -2.18
C ALA A 82 -3.38 -11.56 -2.33
N SER A 83 -4.01 -12.24 -1.39
CA SER A 83 -4.27 -13.69 -1.48
C SER A 83 -5.21 -14.09 -2.63
N GLY A 84 -5.99 -13.13 -3.13
CA GLY A 84 -7.00 -13.34 -4.14
C GLY A 84 -7.46 -12.02 -4.77
N PRO A 85 -8.24 -12.11 -5.86
CA PRO A 85 -8.72 -10.93 -6.56
C PRO A 85 -9.81 -10.21 -5.77
N ASN A 86 -9.79 -8.88 -5.82
CA ASN A 86 -10.91 -8.11 -5.30
C ASN A 86 -12.22 -8.47 -6.04
N THR A 87 -13.31 -8.50 -5.27
CA THR A 87 -14.65 -8.68 -5.85
C THR A 87 -15.00 -7.49 -6.74
N ALA A 88 -15.75 -7.71 -7.82
CA ALA A 88 -16.18 -6.65 -8.72
C ALA A 88 -16.87 -5.50 -7.97
N GLY A 89 -16.43 -4.26 -8.22
CA GLY A 89 -16.91 -3.05 -7.55
C GLY A 89 -16.30 -2.79 -6.16
N ILE A 90 -15.43 -3.66 -5.67
CA ILE A 90 -14.66 -3.46 -4.44
C ILE A 90 -13.21 -3.16 -4.81
N VAL A 91 -12.63 -2.16 -4.14
CA VAL A 91 -11.20 -1.84 -4.21
C VAL A 91 -10.59 -1.95 -2.82
N THR A 92 -9.29 -2.17 -2.77
CA THR A 92 -8.51 -2.16 -1.53
C THR A 92 -7.89 -0.79 -1.35
N GLU A 93 -8.19 -0.13 -0.24
CA GLU A 93 -7.48 1.10 0.13
C GLU A 93 -6.31 0.73 1.04
N LEU A 94 -5.11 1.15 0.63
CA LEU A 94 -3.87 0.90 1.34
C LEU A 94 -3.49 2.11 2.18
N PHE A 95 -2.93 1.86 3.36
CA PHE A 95 -2.50 2.89 4.29
C PHE A 95 -1.09 2.64 4.81
N LEU A 96 -0.39 3.73 5.08
CA LEU A 96 0.90 3.74 5.74
C LEU A 96 0.88 4.66 6.95
N GLN A 97 1.59 4.27 8.00
CA GLN A 97 1.98 5.14 9.11
C GLN A 97 3.51 5.07 9.24
N PRO A 98 4.24 6.15 8.91
CA PRO A 98 5.67 6.23 9.18
C PRO A 98 5.96 6.14 10.68
N LEU A 99 6.97 5.38 11.05
CA LEU A 99 7.40 5.14 12.42
C LEU A 99 8.89 5.47 12.57
N ALA A 100 9.25 6.05 13.71
CA ALA A 100 10.66 6.31 14.03
C ALA A 100 11.45 5.02 14.34
N SER A 101 10.78 3.95 14.79
CA SER A 101 11.40 2.66 15.10
C SER A 101 10.36 1.54 15.13
N ARG A 102 10.82 0.29 15.03
CA ARG A 102 9.98 -0.93 15.06
C ARG A 102 9.04 -1.03 16.26
N ASN A 103 9.46 -0.57 17.44
CA ASN A 103 8.71 -0.75 18.68
C ASN A 103 7.70 0.39 18.94
N ARG A 104 7.54 1.32 17.99
CA ARG A 104 6.56 2.40 18.14
C ARG A 104 5.14 1.87 17.99
N ARG A 105 4.26 2.39 18.84
CA ARG A 105 2.83 2.10 18.80
C ARG A 105 2.17 2.69 17.55
N THR A 106 1.26 1.93 16.95
CA THR A 106 0.39 2.37 15.86
C THR A 106 -0.84 3.08 16.41
N TYR A 107 -1.40 3.99 15.61
CA TYR A 107 -2.58 4.77 15.97
C TYR A 107 -3.47 4.92 14.74
N LEU A 108 -4.74 4.53 14.85
CA LEU A 108 -5.67 4.50 13.73
C LEU A 108 -5.78 5.86 13.01
N GLU A 109 -5.75 6.95 13.76
CA GLU A 109 -5.80 8.32 13.25
C GLU A 109 -4.51 8.80 12.56
N ARG A 110 -3.42 8.06 12.68
CA ARG A 110 -2.11 8.40 12.10
C ARG A 110 -1.80 7.67 10.81
N TYR A 111 -2.59 6.65 10.46
CA TYR A 111 -2.54 6.08 9.12
C TYR A 111 -2.90 7.14 8.09
N ARG A 112 -2.15 7.14 6.99
CA ARG A 112 -2.33 8.02 5.84
C ARG A 112 -2.63 7.15 4.63
N HIS A 113 -3.58 7.64 3.83
CA HIS A 113 -3.92 7.03 2.56
C HIS A 113 -2.68 6.93 1.69
N LEU A 114 -2.44 5.75 1.11
CA LEU A 114 -1.41 5.52 0.11
C LEU A 114 -2.04 5.46 -1.29
N ALA A 115 -2.96 4.52 -1.51
CA ALA A 115 -3.59 4.29 -2.80
C ALA A 115 -4.91 3.52 -2.67
N PHE A 116 -5.74 3.63 -3.71
CA PHE A 116 -6.81 2.66 -4.00
C PHE A 116 -6.33 1.70 -5.07
N THR A 117 -6.44 0.41 -4.79
CA THR A 117 -5.84 -0.65 -5.59
C THR A 117 -6.87 -1.73 -5.86
N GLY A 118 -7.07 -2.06 -7.13
CA GLY A 118 -7.74 -3.28 -7.52
C GLY A 118 -6.71 -4.39 -7.66
N PHE A 119 -6.78 -5.42 -6.84
CA PHE A 119 -5.92 -6.60 -6.98
C PHE A 119 -6.60 -7.63 -7.89
N PRO A 120 -6.10 -7.88 -9.11
CA PRO A 120 -6.49 -9.07 -9.88
C PRO A 120 -5.88 -10.35 -9.29
N LEU A 121 -6.21 -11.50 -9.86
CA LEU A 121 -5.74 -12.79 -9.35
C LEU A 121 -4.20 -12.87 -9.43
N GLY A 122 -3.54 -13.11 -8.30
CA GLY A 122 -2.09 -13.27 -8.22
C GLY A 122 -1.27 -11.99 -8.40
N SER A 123 -1.89 -10.82 -8.23
CA SER A 123 -1.19 -9.54 -8.36
C SER A 123 -0.53 -9.08 -7.08
N ALA A 124 0.60 -8.40 -7.24
CA ALA A 124 1.24 -7.61 -6.22
C ALA A 124 1.45 -6.18 -6.74
N GLU A 125 1.43 -5.21 -5.82
CA GLU A 125 1.54 -3.79 -6.13
C GLU A 125 2.61 -3.15 -5.26
N SER A 126 3.56 -2.46 -5.89
CA SER A 126 4.75 -1.92 -5.25
C SER A 126 4.71 -0.39 -5.22
N TYR A 127 5.08 0.18 -4.09
CA TYR A 127 5.05 1.62 -3.87
C TYR A 127 6.41 2.12 -3.36
N PRO A 128 7.02 3.11 -4.04
CA PRO A 128 8.22 3.75 -3.54
C PRO A 128 7.89 4.57 -2.29
N VAL A 129 8.75 4.46 -1.29
CA VAL A 129 8.67 5.19 -0.02
C VAL A 129 10.06 5.61 0.42
N SER A 130 10.16 6.63 1.25
CA SER A 130 11.43 6.93 1.90
C SER A 130 11.87 5.75 2.78
N PRO A 131 13.18 5.48 2.93
CA PRO A 131 13.66 4.45 3.84
C PRO A 131 13.20 4.69 5.27
N GLY A 132 12.77 3.64 5.96
CA GLY A 132 12.27 3.77 7.32
C GLY A 132 11.35 2.63 7.77
N TRP A 133 10.83 2.77 9.00
CA TRP A 133 9.84 1.84 9.54
C TRP A 133 8.43 2.32 9.20
N TYR A 134 7.58 1.41 8.76
CA TYR A 134 6.19 1.69 8.40
C TYR A 134 5.28 0.68 9.07
N ALA A 135 4.19 1.14 9.66
CA ALA A 135 3.04 0.29 9.87
C ALA A 135 2.15 0.35 8.63
N CYS A 136 1.76 -0.82 8.14
CA CYS A 136 0.91 -0.97 6.96
C CYS A 136 -0.47 -1.43 7.38
N ALA A 137 -1.49 -0.94 6.70
CA ALA A 137 -2.86 -1.35 6.94
C ALA A 137 -3.66 -1.26 5.64
N TYR A 138 -4.83 -1.89 5.62
CA TYR A 138 -5.75 -1.82 4.49
C TYR A 138 -7.20 -1.77 4.96
N ARG A 139 -8.10 -1.38 4.06
CA ARG A 139 -9.53 -1.65 4.19
C ARG A 139 -10.14 -1.89 2.81
N PHE A 140 -11.31 -2.52 2.77
CA PHE A 140 -12.07 -2.64 1.53
C PHE A 140 -13.05 -1.51 1.39
N VAL A 141 -13.18 -0.98 0.17
CA VAL A 141 -14.09 0.11 -0.17
C VAL A 141 -14.92 -0.28 -1.38
N ASN A 142 -16.23 -0.12 -1.29
CA ASN A 142 -17.12 -0.23 -2.43
C ASN A 142 -16.96 1.04 -3.29
N ALA A 143 -16.40 0.89 -4.49
CA ALA A 143 -16.10 2.01 -5.37
C ALA A 143 -17.36 2.75 -5.86
N ASN A 144 -18.53 2.09 -5.84
CA ASN A 144 -19.79 2.67 -6.30
C ASN A 144 -20.51 3.45 -5.20
N THR A 145 -20.40 3.01 -3.93
CA THR A 145 -21.15 3.60 -2.80
C THR A 145 -20.28 4.39 -1.83
N GLY A 146 -18.96 4.21 -1.87
CA GLY A 146 -18.01 4.76 -0.90
C GLY A 146 -18.05 4.07 0.47
N GLU A 147 -18.85 3.02 0.64
CA GLU A 147 -18.92 2.25 1.87
C GLU A 147 -17.59 1.52 2.12
N ALA A 148 -17.07 1.61 3.34
CA ALA A 148 -15.77 1.07 3.69
C ALA A 148 -15.82 0.17 4.94
N THR A 149 -14.94 -0.84 4.98
CA THR A 149 -14.72 -1.63 6.19
C THR A 149 -13.88 -0.86 7.21
N ALA A 150 -13.75 -1.40 8.41
CA ALA A 150 -12.73 -0.93 9.36
C ALA A 150 -11.32 -1.16 8.79
N ILE A 151 -10.37 -0.34 9.25
CA ILE A 151 -8.94 -0.51 8.96
C ILE A 151 -8.45 -1.79 9.63
N ALA A 152 -7.82 -2.66 8.85
CA ALA A 152 -7.13 -3.86 9.30
C ALA A 152 -5.62 -3.63 9.22
N GLU A 153 -4.91 -3.78 10.34
CA GLU A 153 -3.45 -3.66 10.39
C GLU A 153 -2.77 -4.92 9.84
N LEU A 154 -1.76 -4.72 9.00
CA LEU A 154 -0.93 -5.78 8.42
C LEU A 154 0.31 -6.05 9.25
N GLY A 155 0.83 -5.03 9.93
CA GLY A 155 2.04 -5.11 10.75
C GLY A 155 3.04 -4.02 10.42
N ILE A 156 4.23 -4.15 10.99
CA ILE A 156 5.32 -3.19 10.87
C ILE A 156 6.45 -3.79 10.03
N VAL A 157 6.82 -3.08 8.98
CA VAL A 157 7.90 -3.44 8.04
C VAL A 157 8.94 -2.33 7.96
N ARG A 158 10.14 -2.66 7.50
CA ARG A 158 11.21 -1.69 7.25
C ARG A 158 11.44 -1.61 5.74
N ALA A 159 11.20 -0.45 5.15
CA ALA A 159 11.65 -0.16 3.80
C ALA A 159 13.13 0.25 3.87
N GLU A 160 13.98 -0.41 3.09
CA GLU A 160 15.42 -0.15 3.04
C GLU A 160 15.79 0.71 1.85
#